data_AF-A0A1I3EL67-F1
#
_entry.id   AF-A0A1I3EL67-F1
#
_cell.length_a   1.000
_cell.length_b   1.000
_cell.length_c   1.000
_cell.angle_alpha   90.00
_cell.angle_beta   90.00
_cell.angle_gamma   90.00
#
_symmetry.space_group_name_H-M   'P 1'
#
loop_
_entity.id
_entity.type
_entity.pdbx_description
1 polymer ?
#
loop_
_entity_poly.entity_id
_entity_poly.type
_entity_poly.pdbx_seq_one_letter_code
_entity_poly.pdbx_strand_id
1 'polypeptide(L)'
;MGYIQQMRHIILPQAMQLAVPPTVAYSVQIVKATALTSIIGFVELSRAGAMISNATFRPMEVYGIVVLIYFLLCWPLSKLSSYLEQRLNVAYRNH
;
A
#
# COMPACT_ATOMS: atom_id res chain seq x y z
N MET A 1 31.67 30.49 4.87
CA MET A 1 31.11 29.12 4.75
C MET A 1 30.72 28.91 3.30
N GLY A 2 31.20 27.85 2.65
CA GLY A 2 30.84 27.56 1.27
C GLY A 2 29.37 27.17 1.13
N TYR A 3 28.73 27.57 0.04
CA TYR A 3 27.31 27.33 -0.26
C TYR A 3 26.89 25.86 -0.07
N ILE A 4 27.74 24.92 -0.50
CA ILE A 4 27.52 23.48 -0.36
C ILE A 4 27.51 23.04 1.11
N GLN A 5 28.35 23.65 1.95
CA GLN A 5 28.45 23.28 3.36
C GLN A 5 27.26 23.78 4.17
N GLN A 6 26.76 24.98 3.85
CA GLN A 6 25.53 25.54 4.41
C GLN A 6 24.30 24.71 4.01
N MET A 7 24.20 24.34 2.73
CA MET A 7 23.09 23.52 2.25
C MET A 7 23.04 22.16 2.97
N ARG A 8 24.18 21.49 3.13
CA ARG A 8 24.25 20.13 3.67
C ARG A 8 24.05 20.04 5.19
N HIS A 9 24.55 21.01 5.95
CA HIS A 9 24.54 20.95 7.42
C HIS A 9 23.41 21.74 8.07
N ILE A 10 22.77 22.67 7.35
CA ILE A 10 21.76 23.56 7.94
C ILE A 10 20.41 23.33 7.24
N ILE A 11 20.38 23.48 5.92
CA ILE A 11 19.11 23.47 5.16
C ILE A 11 18.57 22.04 4.99
N LEU A 12 19.43 21.08 4.65
CA LEU A 12 19.06 19.67 4.49
C LEU A 12 18.44 19.05 5.76
N PRO A 13 19.06 19.12 6.94
CA PRO A 13 18.48 18.53 8.14
C PRO A 13 17.16 19.21 8.55
N GLN A 14 17.05 20.53 8.37
CA GLN A 14 15.80 21.27 8.64
C GLN A 14 14.69 20.88 7.66
N ALA A 15 14.99 20.81 6.37
CA ALA A 15 14.03 20.41 5.34
C ALA A 15 13.56 18.95 5.53
N MET A 16 14.46 18.05 5.93
CA MET A 16 14.10 16.66 6.23
C MET A 16 13.16 16.56 7.43
N GLN A 17 13.42 17.30 8.53
CA GLN A 17 12.53 17.31 9.69
C GLN A 17 11.13 17.86 9.38
N LEU A 18 11.02 18.82 8.45
CA LEU A 18 9.73 19.31 7.97
C LEU A 18 9.05 18.37 6.96
N ALA A 19 9.82 17.68 6.11
CA ALA A 19 9.27 16.84 5.03
C ALA A 19 8.89 15.42 5.49
N VAL A 20 9.55 14.88 6.50
CA VAL A 20 9.24 13.54 7.06
C VAL A 20 7.78 13.40 7.52
N PRO A 21 7.24 14.28 8.39
CA PRO A 21 5.85 14.16 8.85
C PRO A 21 4.79 14.11 7.74
N PRO A 22 4.77 15.01 6.74
CA PRO A 22 3.79 14.94 5.64
C PRO A 22 4.03 13.74 4.72
N THR A 23 5.27 13.31 4.51
CA THR A 23 5.56 12.12 3.70
C THR A 23 5.01 10.85 4.34
N VAL A 24 5.10 10.73 5.68
CA VAL A 24 4.51 9.61 6.42
C VAL A 24 2.99 9.67 6.36
N ALA A 25 2.39 10.84 6.56
CA ALA A 25 0.94 11.02 6.48
C ALA A 25 0.39 10.64 5.09
N TYR A 26 1.05 11.07 4.01
CA TYR A 26 0.68 10.74 2.64
C TYR A 26 0.83 9.23 2.36
N SER A 27 1.89 8.61 2.86
CA SER A 27 2.09 7.16 2.74
C SER A 27 0.97 6.37 3.41
N VAL A 28 0.57 6.74 4.64
CA VAL A 28 -0.56 6.13 5.35
C VAL A 28 -1.88 6.33 4.60
N GLN A 29 -2.06 7.49 3.97
CA GLN A 29 -3.27 7.78 3.19
C GLN A 29 -3.36 6.90 1.94
N ILE A 30 -2.27 6.74 1.20
CA ILE A 30 -2.20 5.85 0.03
C ILE A 30 -2.57 4.42 0.43
N VAL A 31 -2.10 3.96 1.59
CA VAL A 31 -2.36 2.61 2.10
C VAL A 31 -3.82 2.41 2.41
N LYS A 32 -4.42 3.35 3.16
CA LYS A 32 -5.85 3.31 3.48
C LYS A 32 -6.71 3.34 2.22
N ALA A 33 -6.37 4.19 1.26
CA ALA A 33 -7.08 4.28 -0.01
C ALA A 33 -6.97 2.97 -0.81
N THR A 34 -5.76 2.40 -0.92
CA THR A 34 -5.52 1.15 -1.66
C THR A 34 -6.22 -0.04 -1.02
N ALA A 35 -6.19 -0.14 0.32
CA ALA A 35 -6.89 -1.20 1.05
C ALA A 35 -8.41 -1.14 0.84
N LEU A 36 -9.00 0.06 0.92
CA LEU A 36 -10.43 0.26 0.73
C LEU A 36 -10.84 -0.09 -0.71
N THR A 37 -10.11 0.39 -1.72
CA THR A 37 -10.37 0.04 -3.12
C THR A 37 -10.20 -1.46 -3.38
N SER A 38 -9.21 -2.12 -2.76
CA SER A 38 -9.01 -3.57 -2.88
C SER A 38 -10.16 -4.38 -2.27
N ILE A 39 -10.73 -3.94 -1.14
CA ILE A 39 -11.89 -4.60 -0.51
C ILE A 39 -13.13 -4.43 -1.38
N ILE A 40 -13.36 -3.25 -1.96
CA ILE A 40 -14.50 -3.03 -2.87
C ILE A 40 -14.35 -3.92 -4.11
N GLY A 41 -13.17 -3.97 -4.71
CA GLY A 41 -12.88 -4.85 -5.84
C GLY A 41 -13.08 -6.34 -5.51
N PHE A 42 -12.70 -6.77 -4.30
CA PHE A 42 -12.95 -8.13 -3.79
C PHE A 42 -14.44 -8.45 -3.81
N VAL A 43 -15.28 -7.57 -3.25
CA VAL A 43 -16.71 -7.82 -3.08
C VAL A 43 -17.40 -7.92 -4.43
N GLU A 44 -17.08 -7.00 -5.34
CA GLU A 44 -17.62 -6.99 -6.69
C GLU A 44 -17.21 -8.23 -7.48
N LEU A 45 -15.93 -8.61 -7.43
CA LEU A 45 -15.42 -9.79 -8.12
C LEU A 45 -16.01 -11.09 -7.56
N SER A 46 -16.11 -11.22 -6.24
CA SER A 46 -16.71 -12.39 -5.58
C SER A 46 -18.17 -12.55 -5.96
N ARG A 47 -18.89 -11.43 -6.02
CA ARG A 47 -20.30 -11.39 -6.42
C ARG A 47 -20.48 -11.76 -7.88
N ALA A 48 -19.63 -11.21 -8.76
CA ALA A 48 -19.61 -11.56 -10.18
C ALA A 48 -19.26 -13.05 -10.38
N GLY A 49 -18.27 -13.57 -9.65
CA GLY A 49 -17.89 -14.99 -9.68
C GLY A 49 -19.02 -15.92 -9.23
N ALA A 50 -19.71 -15.58 -8.14
CA ALA A 50 -20.86 -16.33 -7.67
C ALA A 50 -22.03 -16.32 -8.69
N MET A 51 -22.24 -15.19 -9.37
CA MET A 51 -23.26 -15.07 -10.42
C MET A 51 -22.90 -15.93 -11.65
N ILE A 52 -21.65 -15.87 -12.12
CA ILE A 52 -21.16 -16.65 -13.27
C ILE A 52 -21.14 -18.15 -12.94
N SER A 53 -20.69 -18.53 -11.75
CA SER A 53 -20.66 -19.94 -11.32
C SER A 53 -22.05 -20.56 -11.28
N ASN A 54 -23.07 -19.80 -10.83
CA ASN A 54 -24.46 -20.25 -10.88
C ASN A 54 -24.99 -20.34 -12.32
N ALA A 55 -24.56 -19.46 -13.21
CA ALA A 55 -24.99 -19.47 -14.61
C ALA A 55 -24.32 -20.57 -15.45
N THR A 56 -23.08 -20.93 -15.14
CA THR A 56 -22.26 -21.84 -15.97
C THR A 56 -22.04 -23.23 -15.36
N PHE A 57 -22.42 -23.47 -14.10
CA PHE A 57 -22.17 -24.73 -13.36
C PHE A 57 -20.70 -25.19 -13.41
N ARG A 58 -19.74 -24.28 -13.64
CA ARG A 58 -18.28 -24.54 -13.69
C ARG A 58 -17.54 -23.86 -12.53
N PRO A 59 -17.74 -24.30 -11.27
CA PRO A 59 -17.19 -23.62 -10.11
C PRO A 59 -15.65 -23.66 -10.04
N MET A 60 -15.01 -24.75 -10.49
CA MET A 60 -13.55 -24.90 -10.39
C MET A 60 -12.76 -23.81 -11.16
N GLU A 61 -13.17 -23.47 -12.38
CA GLU A 61 -12.47 -22.47 -13.20
C GLU A 61 -12.69 -21.05 -12.64
N VAL A 62 -13.91 -20.73 -12.20
CA VAL A 62 -14.25 -19.42 -11.64
C VAL A 62 -13.49 -19.18 -10.33
N TYR A 63 -13.50 -20.15 -9.41
CA TYR A 63 -12.75 -20.04 -8.16
C TYR A 63 -11.24 -20.00 -8.40
N GLY A 64 -10.71 -20.69 -9.41
CA GLY A 64 -9.30 -20.61 -9.79
C GLY A 64 -8.86 -19.21 -10.20
N ILE A 65 -9.66 -18.53 -11.03
CA ILE A 65 -9.40 -17.13 -11.44
C ILE A 65 -9.51 -16.18 -10.24
N VAL A 66 -10.50 -16.38 -9.38
CA VAL A 66 -10.70 -15.59 -8.15
C VAL A 66 -9.47 -15.72 -7.23
N VAL A 67 -8.95 -16.93 -7.00
CA VAL A 67 -7.73 -17.15 -6.21
C VAL A 67 -6.49 -16.51 -6.85
N LEU A 68 -6.34 -16.58 -8.17
CA LEU A 68 -5.23 -15.92 -8.88
C LEU A 68 -5.29 -14.39 -8.73
N ILE A 69 -6.49 -13.80 -8.82
CA ILE A 69 -6.67 -12.36 -8.60
C ILE A 69 -6.35 -12.01 -7.14
N TYR A 70 -6.73 -12.85 -6.17
CA TYR A 70 -6.33 -12.66 -4.78
C TYR A 70 -4.83 -12.71 -4.56
N PHE A 71 -4.14 -13.64 -5.19
CA PHE A 71 -2.69 -13.72 -5.11
C PHE A 71 -2.04 -12.44 -5.64
N LEU A 72 -2.53 -11.94 -6.79
CA LEU A 72 -2.06 -10.68 -7.39
C LEU A 72 -2.40 -9.43 -6.59
N LEU A 73 -3.46 -9.43 -5.78
CA LEU A 73 -3.81 -8.30 -4.91
C LEU A 73 -3.10 -8.36 -3.56
N CYS A 74 -3.04 -9.52 -2.91
CA CYS A 74 -2.40 -9.69 -1.61
C CYS A 74 -0.88 -9.54 -1.69
N TRP A 75 -0.23 -9.97 -2.77
CA TRP A 75 1.22 -9.88 -2.91
C TRP A 75 1.77 -8.45 -2.89
N PRO A 76 1.28 -7.49 -3.71
CA PRO A 76 1.73 -6.11 -3.63
C PRO A 76 1.34 -5.46 -2.31
N LEU A 77 0.17 -5.78 -1.75
CA LEU A 77 -0.27 -5.25 -0.46
C LEU A 77 0.66 -5.67 0.68
N SER A 78 1.06 -6.94 0.71
CA SER A 78 2.01 -7.49 1.67
C SER A 78 3.40 -6.86 1.51
N LYS A 79 3.85 -6.64 0.26
CA LYS A 79 5.11 -5.95 -0.04
C LYS A 79 5.09 -4.47 0.37
N LEU A 80 3.98 -3.78 0.13
CA LEU A 80 3.76 -2.40 0.56
C LEU A 80 3.74 -2.31 2.08
N SER A 81 3.00 -3.19 2.77
CA SER A 81 2.95 -3.25 4.24
C SER A 81 4.35 -3.38 4.84
N SER A 82 5.19 -4.26 4.29
CA SER A 82 6.57 -4.44 4.75
C SER A 82 7.47 -3.23 4.46
N TYR A 83 7.26 -2.55 3.32
CA TYR A 83 7.94 -1.28 2.99
C TYR A 83 7.51 -0.13 3.93
N LEU A 84 6.24 -0.10 4.31
CA LEU A 84 5.69 0.89 5.24
C LEU A 84 6.13 0.63 6.67
N GLU A 85 6.18 -0.63 7.10
CA GLU A 85 6.76 -1.00 8.40
C GLU A 85 8.22 -0.53 8.48
N GLN A 86 9.02 -0.73 7.44
CA GLN A 86 10.40 -0.20 7.43
C GLN A 86 10.46 1.33 7.53
N ARG A 87 9.50 2.05 6.94
CA ARG A 87 9.42 3.52 7.01
C ARG A 87 8.89 4.02 8.36
N LEU A 88 7.92 3.32 8.95
CA LEU A 88 7.28 3.66 10.24
C LEU A 88 8.14 3.26 11.45
N ASN A 89 8.92 2.18 11.36
CA ASN A 89 9.84 1.77 12.43
C ASN A 89 11.02 2.77 12.59
N VAL A 90 11.31 3.58 11.57
CA VAL A 90 12.20 4.75 11.71
C VAL A 90 11.54 5.88 12.52
N ALA A 91 10.21 6.00 12.49
CA ALA A 91 9.47 7.03 13.22
C ALA A 91 9.20 6.65 14.69
N TYR A 92 9.06 5.36 15.01
CA TYR A 92 8.70 4.91 16.37
C TYR A 92 9.91 4.72 17.31
N ARG A 93 11.15 4.83 16.83
CA ARG A 93 12.37 4.73 17.67
C ARG A 93 12.81 6.06 18.31
N ASN A 94 12.02 7.12 18.19
CA ASN A 94 12.34 8.45 18.74
C ASN A 94 11.35 8.93 19.82
N HIS A 95 10.65 8.02 20.50
CA HIS A 95 9.99 8.31 21.77
C HIS A 95 10.62 7.46 22.87
#